data_AF-A0A3P6NJY2-F1
#
_entry.id   AF-A0A3P6NJY2-F1
#
_cell.length_a   1.000
_cell.length_b   1.000
_cell.length_c   1.000
_cell.angle_alpha   90.00
_cell.angle_beta   90.00
_cell.angle_gamma   90.00
#
_symmetry.space_group_name_H-M   'P 1'
#
loop_
_entity.id
_entity.type
_entity.pdbx_description
1 polymer ?
#
loop_
_entity_poly.entity_id
_entity_poly.type
_entity_poly.pdbx_seq_one_letter_code
_entity_poly.pdbx_strand_id
1 'polypeptide(L)'
;MTYERIAMLIENIKIFRHVNGSLESVVIVWNHPHYMPESYEWPNTPFPIHVIRVPSNKLQSRFLPFDLIKTNAVLSVDDEVVPDPKSIDLGFRVWNDNPDRIVGYVARSHEWLPRYNNFKYIAPATNPYSLLLTSASFFHKYFLYAYIFELPHVIYASIDELMNCEDIAMNMLIQQISEKAPYQVDTKTRFACPQCKDGLSRKKSHYIIRSACITNFIHSYGYDPLKYSTFIRKG
;
A
#
# COMPACT_ATOMS: atom_id res chain seq x y z
N MET A 1 4.66 -4.54 6.56
CA MET A 1 5.09 -5.95 6.31
C MET A 1 6.59 -5.95 6.15
N THR A 2 7.29 -7.01 6.56
CA THR A 2 8.75 -7.10 6.35
C THR A 2 9.20 -8.46 5.83
N TYR A 3 10.21 -8.43 4.95
CA TYR A 3 10.90 -9.60 4.42
C TYR A 3 12.37 -9.23 4.12
N GLU A 4 13.32 -9.98 4.68
CA GLU A 4 14.78 -9.81 4.50
C GLU A 4 15.41 -8.44 4.87
N ARG A 5 14.63 -7.49 5.41
CA ARG A 5 15.10 -6.11 5.69
C ARG A 5 14.87 -5.65 7.13
N ILE A 6 15.03 -6.57 8.06
CA ILE A 6 14.69 -6.37 9.48
C ILE A 6 15.44 -5.18 10.10
N ALA A 7 16.74 -5.02 9.80
CA ALA A 7 17.52 -3.88 10.29
C ALA A 7 16.98 -2.53 9.79
N MET A 8 16.57 -2.46 8.52
CA MET A 8 15.97 -1.25 7.94
C MET A 8 14.62 -0.95 8.58
N LEU A 9 13.79 -1.98 8.78
CA LEU A 9 12.51 -1.87 9.46
C LEU A 9 12.68 -1.28 10.86
N ILE A 10 13.65 -1.79 11.65
CA ILE A 10 13.90 -1.33 13.01
C ILE A 10 14.24 0.17 13.04
N GLU A 11 15.06 0.65 12.10
CA GLU A 11 15.36 2.09 11.98
C GLU A 11 14.12 2.89 11.55
N ASN A 12 13.37 2.38 10.57
CA ASN A 12 12.17 3.03 10.06
C ASN A 12 11.07 3.16 11.12
N ILE A 13 10.95 2.20 12.05
CA ILE A 13 10.00 2.29 13.18
C ILE A 13 10.30 3.49 14.07
N LYS A 14 11.58 3.86 14.26
CA LYS A 14 11.95 5.00 15.13
C LYS A 14 11.43 6.33 14.60
N ILE A 15 11.23 6.46 13.28
CA ILE A 15 10.69 7.68 12.63
C ILE A 15 9.32 8.03 13.20
N PHE A 16 8.49 7.02 13.48
CA PHE A 16 7.14 7.20 14.00
C PHE A 16 7.09 7.84 15.39
N ARG A 17 8.19 7.87 16.15
CA ARG A 17 8.27 8.60 17.44
C ARG A 17 8.03 10.10 17.30
N HIS A 18 8.17 10.62 16.08
CA HIS A 18 8.02 12.03 15.77
C HIS A 18 6.65 12.37 15.13
N VAL A 19 5.73 11.41 15.05
CA VAL A 19 4.36 11.61 14.59
C VAL A 19 3.51 12.11 15.75
N ASN A 20 2.79 13.22 15.57
CA ASN A 20 2.21 13.97 16.68
C ASN A 20 0.83 13.42 17.10
N GLY A 21 0.81 12.53 18.09
CA GLY A 21 -0.42 12.13 18.81
C GLY A 21 -1.47 11.39 17.98
N SER A 22 -1.18 11.08 16.71
CA SER A 22 -2.10 10.43 15.77
C SER A 22 -1.82 8.94 15.56
N LEU A 23 -0.70 8.42 16.10
CA LEU A 23 -0.33 7.02 16.00
C LEU A 23 -0.73 6.23 17.26
N GLU A 24 -1.62 5.26 17.08
CA GLU A 24 -2.08 4.38 18.15
C GLU A 24 -1.10 3.21 18.40
N SER A 25 -0.73 2.47 17.35
CA SER A 25 0.18 1.33 17.43
C SER A 25 0.79 1.00 16.07
N VAL A 26 1.87 0.21 16.08
CA VAL A 26 2.50 -0.33 14.87
C VAL A 26 2.27 -1.84 14.82
N VAL A 27 1.69 -2.33 13.71
CA VAL A 27 1.53 -3.76 13.44
C VAL A 27 2.53 -4.22 12.38
N ILE A 28 3.44 -5.08 12.78
CA ILE A 28 4.47 -5.66 11.92
C ILE A 28 3.98 -7.02 11.44
N VAL A 29 3.64 -7.09 10.15
CA VAL A 29 3.37 -8.36 9.47
C VAL A 29 4.68 -8.99 9.07
N TRP A 30 5.04 -10.06 9.78
CA TRP A 30 6.30 -10.77 9.65
C TRP A 30 6.19 -11.88 8.61
N ASN A 31 6.71 -11.62 7.40
CA ASN A 31 6.61 -12.52 6.26
C ASN A 31 7.79 -13.50 6.14
N HIS A 32 8.81 -13.38 6.99
CA HIS A 32 9.99 -14.24 6.87
C HIS A 32 9.69 -15.65 7.42
N PRO A 33 9.85 -16.73 6.62
CA PRO A 33 9.48 -18.08 7.04
C PRO A 33 10.41 -18.67 8.11
N HIS A 34 11.70 -18.33 8.06
CA HIS A 34 12.72 -18.93 8.93
C HIS A 34 13.15 -18.07 10.12
N TYR A 35 13.40 -16.77 9.90
CA TYR A 35 13.77 -15.86 10.98
C TYR A 35 12.63 -15.67 11.97
N MET A 36 13.00 -15.71 13.24
CA MET A 36 12.09 -15.56 14.37
C MET A 36 12.10 -14.09 14.80
N PRO A 37 10.95 -13.40 14.85
CA PRO A 37 10.91 -12.01 15.31
C PRO A 37 11.43 -11.84 16.74
N GLU A 38 11.35 -12.89 17.56
CA GLU A 38 11.89 -12.95 18.93
C GLU A 38 13.42 -12.87 18.99
N SER A 39 14.11 -13.11 17.87
CA SER A 39 15.57 -12.95 17.76
C SER A 39 16.02 -11.49 17.59
N TYR A 40 15.08 -10.55 17.53
CA TYR A 40 15.36 -9.13 17.30
C TYR A 40 14.86 -8.28 18.45
N GLU A 41 15.63 -7.24 18.78
CA GLU A 41 15.24 -6.23 19.74
C GLU A 41 14.45 -5.12 19.05
N TRP A 42 13.25 -4.86 19.56
CA TRP A 42 12.40 -3.77 19.07
C TRP A 42 12.80 -2.44 19.72
N PRO A 43 12.74 -1.32 18.98
CA PRO A 43 13.09 -0.02 19.55
C PRO A 43 12.09 0.38 20.64
N ASN A 44 12.57 0.97 21.73
CA ASN A 44 11.69 1.52 22.78
C ASN A 44 10.80 2.66 22.21
N THR A 45 9.51 2.49 22.13
CA THR A 45 8.59 3.47 21.49
C THR A 45 7.53 3.95 22.46
N PRO A 46 7.01 5.18 22.29
CA PRO A 46 5.88 5.67 23.09
C PRO A 46 4.55 5.01 22.70
N PHE A 47 4.53 4.20 21.64
CA PHE A 47 3.39 3.43 21.14
C PHE A 47 3.71 1.93 21.18
N PRO A 48 2.68 1.06 21.25
CA PRO A 48 2.86 -0.40 21.20
C PRO A 48 3.35 -0.85 19.82
N ILE A 49 4.21 -1.87 19.83
CA ILE A 49 4.61 -2.62 18.63
C ILE A 49 4.04 -4.04 18.76
N HIS A 50 3.21 -4.42 17.80
CA HIS A 50 2.67 -5.78 17.69
C HIS A 50 3.32 -6.48 16.50
N VAL A 51 3.80 -7.71 16.71
CA VAL A 51 4.39 -8.52 15.64
C VAL A 51 3.50 -9.72 15.38
N ILE A 52 3.07 -9.87 14.14
CA ILE A 52 2.20 -10.97 13.71
C ILE A 52 2.97 -11.80 12.68
N ARG A 53 3.19 -13.07 13.03
CA ARG A 53 3.77 -14.05 12.11
C ARG A 53 2.70 -14.60 11.20
N VAL A 54 2.93 -14.52 9.90
CA VAL A 54 2.05 -15.13 8.90
C VAL A 54 2.62 -16.46 8.42
N PRO A 55 1.77 -17.42 8.03
CA PRO A 55 2.22 -18.78 7.71
C PRO A 55 3.04 -18.87 6.43
N SER A 56 2.92 -17.88 5.53
CA SER A 56 3.63 -17.86 4.25
C SER A 56 3.96 -16.43 3.83
N ASN A 57 5.05 -16.30 3.06
CA ASN A 57 5.45 -15.02 2.48
C ASN A 57 4.52 -14.67 1.30
N LYS A 58 3.45 -13.96 1.61
CA LYS A 58 2.50 -13.43 0.62
C LYS A 58 2.44 -11.92 0.72
N LEU A 59 2.44 -11.24 -0.43
CA LEU A 59 2.45 -9.77 -0.49
C LEU A 59 1.17 -9.16 0.11
N GLN A 60 0.05 -9.86 -0.02
CA GLN A 60 -1.26 -9.43 0.50
C GLN A 60 -1.51 -9.77 1.97
N SER A 61 -0.58 -10.45 2.65
CA SER A 61 -0.68 -10.73 4.10
C SER A 61 -0.83 -9.46 4.96
N ARG A 62 -0.38 -8.30 4.46
CA ARG A 62 -0.58 -7.00 5.13
C ARG A 62 -2.02 -6.51 5.15
N PHE A 63 -2.88 -7.09 4.31
CA PHE A 63 -4.28 -6.69 4.20
C PHE A 63 -5.23 -7.57 5.01
N LEU A 64 -4.70 -8.52 5.78
CA LEU A 64 -5.52 -9.31 6.70
C LEU A 64 -6.14 -8.38 7.77
N PRO A 65 -7.44 -8.52 8.08
CA PRO A 65 -8.15 -7.69 9.05
C PRO A 65 -7.84 -8.15 10.48
N PHE A 66 -6.60 -7.91 10.94
CA PHE A 66 -6.19 -8.31 12.28
C PHE A 66 -7.00 -7.59 13.35
N ASP A 67 -7.49 -8.34 14.35
CA ASP A 67 -8.25 -7.78 15.49
C ASP A 67 -7.47 -6.74 16.28
N LEU A 68 -6.13 -6.73 16.18
CA LEU A 68 -5.25 -5.73 16.78
C LEU A 68 -5.43 -4.32 16.19
N ILE A 69 -6.00 -4.20 14.99
CA ILE A 69 -6.24 -2.90 14.33
C ILE A 69 -7.52 -2.28 14.90
N LYS A 70 -7.35 -1.41 15.90
CA LYS A 70 -8.47 -0.75 16.59
C LYS A 70 -8.92 0.56 15.92
N THR A 71 -7.99 1.26 15.26
CA THR A 71 -8.24 2.56 14.61
C THR A 71 -9.05 2.45 13.33
N ASN A 72 -9.76 3.51 12.95
CA ASN A 72 -10.42 3.57 11.64
C ASN A 72 -9.41 3.81 10.51
N ALA A 73 -8.38 4.62 10.74
CA ALA A 73 -7.28 4.84 9.81
C ALA A 73 -6.28 3.68 9.86
N VAL A 74 -5.81 3.25 8.70
CA VAL A 74 -4.64 2.39 8.55
C VAL A 74 -3.65 3.08 7.63
N LEU A 75 -2.45 3.38 8.13
CA LEU A 75 -1.31 3.74 7.30
C LEU A 75 -0.55 2.47 6.94
N SER A 76 -0.61 2.06 5.68
CA SER A 76 0.22 0.98 5.16
C SER A 76 1.55 1.54 4.65
N VAL A 77 2.65 0.95 5.11
CA VAL A 77 4.01 1.28 4.69
C VAL A 77 4.82 0.02 4.35
N ASP A 78 5.70 0.15 3.35
CA ASP A 78 6.75 -0.84 3.08
C ASP A 78 7.90 -0.68 4.09
N ASP A 79 8.67 -1.75 4.31
CA ASP A 79 9.77 -1.78 5.29
C ASP A 79 11.02 -1.00 4.86
N GLU A 80 11.07 -0.50 3.63
CA GLU A 80 12.21 0.21 3.07
C GLU A 80 12.20 1.71 3.37
N VAL A 81 11.04 2.37 3.21
CA VAL A 81 10.93 3.83 3.22
C VAL A 81 9.62 4.25 3.86
N VAL A 82 9.70 5.16 4.83
CA VAL A 82 8.56 5.75 5.53
C VAL A 82 8.46 7.24 5.19
N PRO A 83 7.25 7.81 4.97
CA PRO A 83 7.09 9.25 4.80
C PRO A 83 7.63 10.03 6.00
N ASP A 84 8.10 11.26 5.80
CA ASP A 84 8.55 12.09 6.91
C ASP A 84 7.37 12.42 7.87
N PRO A 85 7.62 12.65 9.16
CA PRO A 85 6.55 12.81 10.15
C PRO A 85 5.54 13.92 9.82
N LYS A 86 5.98 15.04 9.22
CA LYS A 86 5.07 16.13 8.83
C LYS A 86 4.16 15.70 7.70
N SER A 87 4.70 14.94 6.74
CA SER A 87 3.92 14.35 5.65
C SER A 87 2.93 13.32 6.18
N ILE A 88 3.28 12.52 7.20
CA ILE A 88 2.36 11.60 7.88
C ILE A 88 1.19 12.37 8.51
N ASP A 89 1.47 13.40 9.30
CA ASP A 89 0.44 14.23 9.95
C ASP A 89 -0.47 14.93 8.92
N LEU A 90 0.09 15.38 7.79
CA LEU A 90 -0.70 15.96 6.70
C LEU A 90 -1.57 14.90 6.01
N GLY A 91 -1.01 13.73 5.70
CA GLY A 91 -1.75 12.64 5.06
C GLY A 91 -2.89 12.12 5.91
N PHE A 92 -2.66 11.98 7.23
CA PHE A 92 -3.70 11.61 8.17
C PHE A 92 -4.84 12.64 8.19
N ARG A 93 -4.54 13.95 8.22
CA ARG A 93 -5.59 14.99 8.18
C ARG A 93 -6.41 14.94 6.90
N VAL A 94 -5.75 14.81 5.73
CA VAL A 94 -6.45 14.68 4.44
C VAL A 94 -7.34 13.44 4.42
N TRP A 95 -6.86 12.32 4.95
CA TRP A 95 -7.64 11.09 5.08
C TRP A 95 -8.80 11.25 6.07
N ASN A 96 -8.59 11.91 7.22
CA ASN A 96 -9.63 12.11 8.23
C ASN A 96 -10.82 12.91 7.68
N ASP A 97 -10.54 13.86 6.77
CA ASP A 97 -11.57 14.63 6.07
C ASP A 97 -12.22 13.84 4.91
N ASN A 98 -11.62 12.71 4.49
CA ASN A 98 -12.04 11.89 3.35
C ASN A 98 -11.87 10.39 3.64
N PRO A 99 -12.51 9.85 4.71
CA PRO A 99 -12.18 8.52 5.23
C PRO A 99 -12.53 7.38 4.27
N ASP A 100 -13.41 7.62 3.32
CA ASP A 100 -13.84 6.66 2.29
C ASP A 100 -12.91 6.60 1.07
N ARG A 101 -11.83 7.38 1.04
CA ARG A 101 -10.82 7.37 -0.02
C ARG A 101 -9.51 6.77 0.44
N ILE A 102 -8.73 6.27 -0.51
CA ILE A 102 -7.29 6.07 -0.32
C ILE A 102 -6.58 7.41 -0.49
N VAL A 103 -5.71 7.72 0.48
CA VAL A 103 -4.89 8.94 0.51
C VAL A 103 -3.43 8.54 0.62
N GLY A 104 -2.54 9.08 -0.20
CA GLY A 104 -1.19 8.52 -0.31
C GLY A 104 -0.20 9.40 -1.03
N TYR A 105 1.04 8.94 -1.08
CA TYR A 105 2.17 9.78 -1.50
C TYR A 105 2.74 9.40 -2.86
N VAL A 106 2.51 8.16 -3.32
CA VAL A 106 3.14 7.62 -4.52
C VAL A 106 2.11 7.36 -5.61
N ALA A 107 1.87 8.37 -6.44
CA ALA A 107 0.89 8.31 -7.51
C ALA A 107 1.35 7.49 -8.73
N ARG A 108 0.39 6.76 -9.32
CA ARG A 108 0.50 6.00 -10.56
C ARG A 108 -0.75 6.23 -11.39
N SER A 109 -0.68 5.88 -12.67
CA SER A 109 -1.84 5.98 -13.55
C SER A 109 -2.03 4.70 -14.36
N HIS A 110 -3.16 4.63 -15.05
CA HIS A 110 -3.41 3.63 -16.07
C HIS A 110 -3.83 4.34 -17.36
N GLU A 111 -3.72 3.66 -18.48
CA GLU A 111 -4.13 4.19 -19.78
C GLU A 111 -4.66 3.03 -20.64
N TRP A 112 -5.81 3.20 -21.26
CA TRP A 112 -6.30 2.24 -22.26
C TRP A 112 -5.51 2.41 -23.56
N LEU A 113 -4.99 1.31 -24.12
CA LEU A 113 -4.31 1.29 -25.40
C LEU A 113 -5.15 0.54 -26.43
N PRO A 114 -5.97 1.24 -27.26
CA PRO A 114 -6.87 0.61 -28.22
C PRO A 114 -6.16 -0.34 -29.19
N ARG A 115 -4.93 0.02 -29.59
CA ARG A 115 -4.12 -0.78 -30.52
C ARG A 115 -3.81 -2.19 -30.01
N TYR A 116 -3.65 -2.33 -28.69
CA TYR A 116 -3.25 -3.59 -28.05
C TYR A 116 -4.42 -4.24 -27.29
N ASN A 117 -5.58 -3.59 -27.28
CA ASN A 117 -6.77 -4.00 -26.53
C ASN A 117 -6.44 -4.35 -25.07
N ASN A 118 -5.60 -3.53 -24.43
CA ASN A 118 -5.19 -3.70 -23.04
C ASN A 118 -4.94 -2.37 -22.35
N PHE A 119 -4.88 -2.41 -21.02
CA PHE A 119 -4.46 -1.28 -20.21
C PHE A 119 -2.96 -1.32 -19.96
N LYS A 120 -2.34 -0.14 -19.94
CA LYS A 120 -0.95 0.07 -19.56
C LYS A 120 -0.88 0.69 -18.18
N TYR A 121 0.00 0.15 -17.34
CA TYR A 121 0.37 0.78 -16.07
C TYR A 121 1.42 1.87 -16.30
N ILE A 122 1.18 3.07 -15.77
CA ILE A 122 2.01 4.26 -15.99
C ILE A 122 2.75 4.65 -14.69
N ALA A 123 4.09 4.65 -14.78
CA ALA A 123 5.01 4.99 -13.69
C ALA A 123 6.23 5.77 -14.23
N PRO A 124 6.58 6.95 -13.67
CA PRO A 124 5.78 7.72 -12.71
C PRO A 124 4.43 8.13 -13.32
N ALA A 125 3.46 8.51 -12.49
CA ALA A 125 2.17 9.00 -13.00
C ALA A 125 2.36 10.23 -13.89
N THR A 126 1.60 10.28 -14.98
CA THR A 126 1.22 11.54 -15.63
C THR A 126 -0.04 12.08 -14.94
N ASN A 127 -0.24 13.40 -14.92
CA ASN A 127 -1.50 13.98 -14.46
C ASN A 127 -2.54 13.84 -15.60
N PRO A 128 -3.73 13.27 -15.37
CA PRO A 128 -4.27 12.78 -14.10
C PRO A 128 -3.78 11.39 -13.67
N TYR A 129 -3.71 11.18 -12.34
CA TYR A 129 -3.38 9.88 -11.73
C TYR A 129 -4.65 9.15 -11.32
N SER A 130 -4.57 7.83 -11.13
CA SER A 130 -5.73 6.99 -10.80
C SER A 130 -5.44 5.94 -9.72
N LEU A 131 -4.19 5.85 -9.29
CA LEU A 131 -3.68 4.83 -8.39
C LEU A 131 -2.73 5.47 -7.38
N LEU A 132 -2.76 4.98 -6.15
CA LEU A 132 -1.76 5.27 -5.12
C LEU A 132 -1.16 3.96 -4.59
N LEU A 133 0.17 3.87 -4.54
CA LEU A 133 0.78 2.67 -3.97
C LEU A 133 0.44 2.55 -2.47
N THR A 134 0.00 1.37 -2.05
CA THR A 134 -0.26 1.07 -0.63
C THR A 134 1.01 0.93 0.20
N SER A 135 2.19 1.10 -0.41
CA SER A 135 3.49 1.18 0.27
C SER A 135 3.70 2.48 1.05
N ALA A 136 2.83 3.47 0.84
CA ALA A 136 2.75 4.67 1.66
C ALA A 136 1.37 5.32 1.42
N SER A 137 0.33 4.76 2.03
CA SER A 137 -1.04 5.28 1.92
C SER A 137 -1.88 5.00 3.16
N PHE A 138 -2.75 5.95 3.47
CA PHE A 138 -3.86 5.83 4.40
C PHE A 138 -5.13 5.32 3.70
N PHE A 139 -5.86 4.44 4.37
CA PHE A 139 -7.21 4.01 4.00
C PHE A 139 -7.98 3.53 5.23
N HIS A 140 -9.30 3.41 5.11
CA HIS A 140 -10.14 2.93 6.22
C HIS A 140 -9.95 1.43 6.48
N LYS A 141 -9.92 1.00 7.75
CA LYS A 141 -9.79 -0.42 8.14
C LYS A 141 -10.84 -1.33 7.52
N TYR A 142 -12.01 -0.79 7.20
CA TYR A 142 -13.09 -1.52 6.50
C TYR A 142 -12.57 -2.14 5.20
N PHE A 143 -11.68 -1.46 4.48
CA PHE A 143 -11.14 -1.98 3.23
C PHE A 143 -10.22 -3.19 3.41
N LEU A 144 -9.66 -3.41 4.61
CA LEU A 144 -8.98 -4.68 4.93
C LEU A 144 -9.98 -5.84 4.97
N TYR A 145 -11.15 -5.61 5.55
CA TYR A 145 -12.22 -6.60 5.58
C TYR A 145 -12.76 -6.85 4.17
N ALA A 146 -13.13 -5.79 3.44
CA ALA A 146 -13.61 -5.91 2.06
C ALA A 146 -12.58 -6.60 1.15
N TYR A 147 -11.27 -6.37 1.37
CA TYR A 147 -10.23 -7.02 0.58
C TYR A 147 -10.21 -8.54 0.73
N ILE A 148 -10.53 -9.05 1.92
CA ILE A 148 -10.56 -10.50 2.17
C ILE A 148 -11.90 -11.13 1.78
N PHE A 149 -13.01 -10.41 1.98
CA PHE A 149 -14.35 -11.01 1.89
C PHE A 149 -15.15 -10.60 0.65
N GLU A 150 -14.83 -9.46 0.02
CA GLU A 150 -15.58 -8.92 -1.12
C GLU A 150 -14.75 -8.91 -2.42
N LEU A 151 -13.41 -8.94 -2.34
CA LEU A 151 -12.56 -8.99 -3.52
C LEU A 151 -12.81 -10.30 -4.30
N PRO A 152 -13.06 -10.25 -5.63
CA PRO A 152 -13.26 -11.45 -6.42
C PRO A 152 -12.10 -12.46 -6.24
N HIS A 153 -12.44 -13.71 -5.93
CA HIS A 153 -11.45 -14.75 -5.63
C HIS A 153 -10.38 -14.89 -6.73
N VAL A 154 -10.78 -14.73 -8.02
CA VAL A 154 -9.85 -14.78 -9.15
C VAL A 154 -8.76 -13.69 -9.08
N ILE A 155 -9.12 -12.49 -8.61
CA ILE A 155 -8.17 -11.38 -8.41
C ILE A 155 -7.25 -11.71 -7.24
N TYR A 156 -7.82 -12.12 -6.11
CA TYR A 156 -7.06 -12.48 -4.90
C TYR A 156 -6.04 -13.60 -5.16
N ALA A 157 -6.45 -14.67 -5.84
CA ALA A 157 -5.59 -15.80 -6.19
C ALA A 157 -4.46 -15.39 -7.16
N SER A 158 -4.77 -14.55 -8.16
CA SER A 158 -3.78 -14.05 -9.12
C SER A 158 -2.66 -13.26 -8.43
N ILE A 159 -2.98 -12.51 -7.38
CA ILE A 159 -1.98 -11.71 -6.64
C ILE A 159 -1.00 -12.61 -5.88
N ASP A 160 -1.50 -13.68 -5.25
CA ASP A 160 -0.67 -14.68 -4.57
C ASP A 160 0.31 -15.35 -5.53
N GLU A 161 -0.15 -15.70 -6.73
CA GLU A 161 0.69 -16.34 -7.76
C GLU A 161 1.74 -15.38 -8.33
N LEU A 162 1.35 -14.13 -8.60
CA LEU A 162 2.20 -13.15 -9.25
C LEU A 162 3.18 -12.46 -8.29
N MET A 163 2.90 -12.47 -6.98
CA MET A 163 3.61 -11.68 -5.96
C MET A 163 3.74 -10.20 -6.38
N ASN A 164 2.62 -9.61 -6.83
CA ASN A 164 2.51 -8.25 -7.35
C ASN A 164 1.03 -7.80 -7.35
N CYS A 165 0.78 -6.52 -7.64
CA CYS A 165 -0.56 -5.98 -7.95
C CYS A 165 -1.60 -5.95 -6.81
N GLU A 166 -1.19 -6.24 -5.58
CA GLU A 166 -2.01 -6.15 -4.38
C GLU A 166 -2.53 -4.72 -4.16
N ASP A 167 -1.70 -3.73 -4.48
CA ASP A 167 -2.03 -2.30 -4.42
C ASP A 167 -3.01 -1.87 -5.52
N ILE A 168 -2.88 -2.40 -6.73
CA ILE A 168 -3.82 -2.19 -7.84
C ILE A 168 -5.19 -2.73 -7.43
N ALA A 169 -5.24 -3.95 -6.89
CA ALA A 169 -6.48 -4.55 -6.41
C ALA A 169 -7.11 -3.75 -5.27
N MET A 170 -6.32 -3.27 -4.31
CA MET A 170 -6.82 -2.41 -3.23
C MET A 170 -7.37 -1.09 -3.77
N ASN A 171 -6.71 -0.45 -4.73
CA ASN A 171 -7.22 0.78 -5.36
C ASN A 171 -8.54 0.52 -6.10
N MET A 172 -8.63 -0.55 -6.89
CA MET A 172 -9.87 -0.91 -7.59
C MET A 172 -11.01 -1.16 -6.61
N LEU A 173 -10.77 -1.93 -5.55
CA LEU A 173 -11.76 -2.23 -4.53
C LEU A 173 -12.26 -0.97 -3.80
N ILE A 174 -11.34 -0.08 -3.37
CA ILE A 174 -11.71 1.17 -2.69
C ILE A 174 -12.54 2.05 -3.61
N GLN A 175 -12.13 2.21 -4.87
CA GLN A 175 -12.81 3.10 -5.83
C GLN A 175 -14.12 2.51 -6.37
N GLN A 176 -14.23 1.18 -6.36
CA GLN A 176 -15.46 0.43 -6.59
C GLN A 176 -16.49 0.73 -5.51
N ILE A 177 -16.11 0.58 -4.24
CA ILE A 177 -17.05 0.72 -3.11
C ILE A 177 -17.39 2.19 -2.85
N SER A 178 -16.40 3.09 -2.88
CA SER A 178 -16.60 4.51 -2.54
C SER A 178 -17.10 5.35 -3.71
N GLU A 179 -16.99 4.84 -4.93
CA GLU A 179 -17.19 5.57 -6.18
C GLU A 179 -16.34 6.87 -6.30
N LYS A 180 -15.23 6.94 -5.58
CA LYS A 180 -14.43 8.16 -5.42
C LYS A 180 -12.98 7.96 -5.83
N ALA A 181 -12.43 8.95 -6.53
CA ALA A 181 -11.03 8.97 -6.96
C ALA A 181 -10.05 9.13 -5.76
N PRO A 182 -8.80 8.64 -5.87
CA PRO A 182 -7.79 8.74 -4.81
C PRO A 182 -7.26 10.17 -4.63
N TYR A 183 -6.72 10.49 -3.44
CA TYR A 183 -6.10 11.79 -3.15
C TYR A 183 -4.60 11.69 -2.83
N GLN A 184 -3.80 12.41 -3.61
CA GLN A 184 -2.36 12.50 -3.43
C GLN A 184 -1.99 13.58 -2.43
N VAL A 185 -0.99 13.30 -1.61
CA VAL A 185 -0.32 14.24 -0.72
C VAL A 185 1.13 14.38 -1.17
N ASP A 186 1.58 15.61 -1.32
CA ASP A 186 2.96 15.91 -1.67
C ASP A 186 3.90 15.68 -0.47
N THR A 187 5.12 15.24 -0.73
CA THR A 187 6.12 14.98 0.31
C THR A 187 7.54 15.14 -0.22
N LYS A 188 8.44 15.53 0.68
CA LYS A 188 9.88 15.59 0.39
C LYS A 188 10.54 14.20 0.42
N THR A 189 9.86 13.19 0.98
CA THR A 189 10.36 11.83 1.03
C THR A 189 10.47 11.25 -0.38
N ARG A 190 11.67 10.75 -0.71
CA ARG A 190 11.88 9.97 -1.94
C ARG A 190 11.62 8.50 -1.65
N PHE A 191 10.56 7.94 -2.24
CA PHE A 191 10.22 6.52 -2.13
C PHE A 191 11.07 5.63 -3.05
N ALA A 192 12.38 5.74 -2.89
CA ALA A 192 13.35 4.86 -3.48
C ALA A 192 14.31 4.45 -2.37
N CYS A 193 14.65 3.16 -2.30
CA CYS A 193 15.64 2.66 -1.34
C CYS A 193 17.00 2.50 -2.05
N PRO A 194 17.95 3.43 -1.84
CA PRO A 194 19.27 3.34 -2.49
C PRO A 194 20.09 2.17 -1.94
N GLN A 195 19.84 1.78 -0.68
CA GLN A 195 20.57 0.72 0.00
C GLN A 195 20.01 -0.68 -0.31
N CYS A 196 18.83 -0.77 -0.93
CA CYS A 196 18.21 -2.02 -1.30
C CYS A 196 18.84 -2.56 -2.59
N LYS A 197 19.59 -3.66 -2.48
CA LYS A 197 20.25 -4.33 -3.60
C LYS A 197 19.24 -4.97 -4.55
N ASP A 198 18.21 -5.59 -3.99
CA ASP A 198 17.11 -6.25 -4.71
C ASP A 198 15.74 -5.73 -4.28
N GLY A 199 14.74 -5.95 -5.13
CA GLY A 199 13.35 -5.58 -4.87
C GLY A 199 12.42 -6.01 -6.01
N LEU A 200 11.14 -6.24 -5.69
CA LEU A 200 10.13 -6.70 -6.65
C LEU A 200 10.00 -5.76 -7.87
N SER A 201 10.15 -4.46 -7.66
CA SER A 201 10.07 -3.42 -8.70
C SER A 201 11.25 -3.41 -9.68
N ARG A 202 12.37 -4.05 -9.33
CA ARG A 202 13.58 -4.13 -10.18
C ARG A 202 13.52 -5.30 -11.19
N LYS A 203 12.56 -6.22 -11.04
CA LYS A 203 12.39 -7.35 -11.98
C LYS A 203 11.97 -6.83 -13.36
N LYS A 204 12.57 -7.36 -14.44
CA LYS A 204 12.26 -6.95 -15.83
C LYS A 204 10.77 -7.08 -16.18
N SER A 205 10.09 -8.09 -15.63
CA SER A 205 8.67 -8.34 -15.85
C SER A 205 7.73 -7.45 -15.03
N HIS A 206 8.23 -6.65 -14.08
CA HIS A 206 7.41 -5.97 -13.09
C HIS A 206 6.29 -5.11 -13.71
N TYR A 207 6.63 -4.22 -14.65
CA TYR A 207 5.65 -3.32 -15.28
C TYR A 207 4.75 -4.03 -16.31
N ILE A 208 5.24 -5.12 -16.91
CA ILE A 208 4.45 -5.97 -17.81
C ILE A 208 3.35 -6.67 -17.00
N ILE A 209 3.72 -7.28 -15.88
CA ILE A 209 2.79 -7.93 -14.95
C ILE A 209 1.75 -6.92 -14.47
N ARG A 210 2.14 -5.71 -14.07
CA ARG A 210 1.20 -4.70 -13.57
C ARG A 210 0.20 -4.20 -14.62
N SER A 211 0.63 -4.07 -15.87
CA SER A 211 -0.27 -3.75 -16.99
C SER A 211 -1.27 -4.89 -17.24
N ALA A 212 -0.79 -6.14 -17.18
CA ALA A 212 -1.66 -7.32 -17.27
C ALA A 212 -2.65 -7.41 -16.10
N CYS A 213 -2.22 -7.11 -14.87
CA CYS A 213 -3.10 -7.08 -13.70
C CYS A 213 -4.25 -6.09 -13.89
N ILE A 214 -3.99 -4.85 -14.32
CA ILE A 214 -5.06 -3.87 -14.55
C ILE A 214 -6.07 -4.42 -15.57
N THR A 215 -5.56 -4.92 -16.70
CA THR A 215 -6.42 -5.46 -17.77
C THR A 215 -7.28 -6.62 -17.27
N ASN A 216 -6.67 -7.60 -16.59
CA ASN A 216 -7.36 -8.79 -16.10
C ASN A 216 -8.35 -8.47 -14.97
N PHE A 217 -8.00 -7.55 -14.08
CA PHE A 217 -8.87 -7.17 -12.98
C PHE A 217 -10.08 -6.39 -13.49
N ILE A 218 -9.90 -5.44 -14.43
CA ILE A 218 -11.02 -4.75 -15.10
C ILE A 218 -11.95 -5.75 -15.80
N HIS A 219 -11.41 -6.72 -16.53
CA HIS A 219 -12.22 -7.79 -17.11
C HIS A 219 -12.98 -8.60 -16.05
N SER A 220 -12.36 -8.86 -14.88
CA SER A 220 -13.00 -9.59 -13.78
C SER A 220 -14.12 -8.78 -13.10
N TYR A 221 -13.99 -7.45 -13.03
CA TYR A 221 -15.05 -6.55 -12.54
C TYR A 221 -16.16 -6.34 -13.59
N GLY A 222 -15.86 -6.50 -14.88
CA GLY A 222 -16.79 -6.24 -15.99
C GLY A 222 -16.87 -4.77 -16.40
N TYR A 223 -16.13 -3.88 -15.73
CA TYR A 223 -15.98 -2.46 -16.04
C TYR A 223 -14.71 -1.92 -15.38
N ASP A 224 -14.32 -0.69 -15.73
CA ASP A 224 -13.19 0.00 -15.11
C ASP A 224 -13.62 0.74 -13.82
N PRO A 225 -13.25 0.26 -12.61
CA PRO A 225 -13.62 0.93 -11.37
C PRO A 225 -12.73 2.15 -11.06
N LEU A 226 -11.56 2.26 -11.71
CA LEU A 226 -10.58 3.31 -11.42
C LEU A 226 -11.05 4.67 -11.92
N LYS A 227 -10.83 5.68 -11.09
CA LYS A 227 -11.24 7.06 -11.31
C LYS A 227 -10.01 7.96 -11.26
N TYR A 228 -9.91 8.83 -12.24
CA TYR A 228 -8.81 9.78 -12.35
C TYR A 228 -8.99 10.95 -11.38
N SER A 229 -7.88 11.44 -10.86
CA SER A 229 -7.79 12.58 -9.96
C SER A 229 -6.64 13.49 -10.38
N THR A 230 -6.83 14.78 -10.17
CA THR A 230 -5.80 15.82 -10.28
C THR A 230 -5.50 16.46 -8.93
N PHE A 231 -6.18 16.02 -7.87
CA PHE A 231 -6.06 16.60 -6.53
C PHE A 231 -4.68 16.31 -5.95
N ILE A 232 -3.96 17.33 -5.52
CA ILE A 232 -2.70 17.17 -4.79
C ILE A 232 -2.70 18.12 -3.61
N ARG A 233 -2.68 17.58 -2.39
CA ARG A 233 -2.47 18.39 -1.19
C ARG A 233 -0.98 18.68 -1.02
N LYS A 234 -0.60 19.94 -1.19
CA LYS A 234 0.73 20.43 -0.86
C LYS A 234 0.81 20.82 0.62
N GLY A 235 1.98 20.57 1.22
CA GLY A 235 2.30 20.94 2.60
C GLY A 235 2.76 22.38 2.75
#